data_AF-A0A1A9HHK6-F1
#
_entry.id   AF-A0A1A9HHK6-F1
#
_cell.length_a   1.000
_cell.length_b   1.000
_cell.length_c   1.000
_cell.angle_alpha   90.00
_cell.angle_beta   90.00
_cell.angle_gamma   90.00
#
_symmetry.space_group_name_H-M   'P 1'
#
loop_
_entity.id
_entity.type
_entity.pdbx_description
1 polymer ?
#
loop_
_entity_poly.entity_id
_entity_poly.type
_entity_poly.pdbx_seq_one_letter_code
_entity_poly.pdbx_strand_id
1 'polypeptide(L)'
;MIADRASRFGDRDPQQLEYLTARLRAVEEEAVAQGLLGVFTDGPAPPEGSAAQELAGQLLAVLRPRIDIDLGKVLPPLLGRYELSVEQLPQYLGWLVGTEQILAELDRLERAGLSPHERRASQTLRFWLRN
;
A
#
# COMPACT_ATOMS: atom_id res chain seq x y z
N MET A 1 13.46 -11.53 2.83
CA MET A 1 12.21 -10.89 2.37
C MET A 1 11.72 -9.95 3.46
N ILE A 2 11.20 -8.75 3.15
CA ILE A 2 10.68 -7.81 4.16
C ILE A 2 9.58 -8.45 5.02
N ALA A 3 8.80 -9.37 4.43
CA ALA A 3 7.76 -10.16 5.09
C ALA A 3 8.24 -11.00 6.30
N ASP A 4 9.45 -11.59 6.24
CA ASP A 4 9.95 -12.48 7.32
C ASP A 4 10.29 -11.75 8.63
N ARG A 5 10.45 -10.42 8.59
CA ARG A 5 10.90 -9.63 9.75
C ARG A 5 9.76 -8.97 10.52
N ALA A 6 8.56 -8.91 9.96
CA ALA A 6 7.39 -8.30 10.61
C ALA A 6 6.77 -9.19 11.70
N SER A 7 6.99 -10.50 11.67
CA SER A 7 6.34 -11.46 12.58
C SER A 7 7.00 -11.58 13.98
N ARG A 8 8.13 -10.92 14.23
CA ARG A 8 8.97 -11.17 15.43
C ARG A 8 8.90 -10.12 16.54
N PHE A 9 8.36 -8.93 16.32
CA PHE A 9 8.33 -7.88 17.33
C PHE A 9 6.99 -7.13 17.26
N GLY A 10 6.42 -6.85 18.43
CA GLY A 10 5.10 -6.24 18.57
C GLY A 10 5.02 -4.87 17.92
N ASP A 11 3.80 -4.51 17.54
CA ASP A 11 3.42 -3.30 16.81
C ASP A 11 4.23 -2.06 17.22
N ARG A 12 4.86 -1.44 16.21
CA ARG A 12 5.48 -0.10 16.24
C ARG A 12 6.83 0.00 16.95
N ASP A 13 7.81 -0.83 16.61
CA ASP A 13 9.21 -0.53 16.98
C ASP A 13 9.76 0.63 16.13
N PRO A 14 9.93 1.84 16.70
CA PRO A 14 10.44 2.99 15.95
C PRO A 14 11.88 2.75 15.48
N GLN A 15 12.66 1.92 16.21
CA GLN A 15 14.03 1.58 15.84
C GLN A 15 14.05 0.70 14.58
N GLN A 16 13.08 -0.22 14.45
CA GLN A 16 12.95 -1.02 13.24
C GLN A 16 12.63 -0.14 12.03
N LEU A 17 11.70 0.80 12.18
CA LEU A 17 11.33 1.73 11.09
C LEU A 17 12.53 2.61 10.68
N GLU A 18 13.25 3.17 11.66
CA GLU A 18 14.44 3.99 11.42
C GLU A 18 15.56 3.19 10.72
N TYR A 19 15.84 1.99 11.22
CA TYR A 19 16.82 1.09 10.63
C TYR A 19 16.48 0.71 9.18
N LEU A 20 15.22 0.33 8.91
CA LEU A 20 14.77 -0.01 7.56
C LEU A 20 14.81 1.21 6.63
N THR A 21 14.39 2.36 7.12
CA THR A 21 14.45 3.63 6.38
C THR A 21 15.89 3.95 5.96
N ALA A 22 16.85 3.88 6.89
CA ALA A 22 18.25 4.14 6.60
C ALA A 22 18.81 3.20 5.53
N ARG A 23 18.43 1.92 5.57
CA ARG A 23 18.89 0.93 4.59
C ARG A 23 18.25 1.11 3.22
N LEU A 24 16.95 1.39 3.18
CA LEU A 24 16.22 1.52 1.91
C LEU A 24 16.57 2.81 1.17
N ARG A 25 17.04 3.85 1.85
CA ARG A 25 17.57 5.07 1.20
C ARG A 25 18.78 4.84 0.30
N ALA A 26 19.50 3.73 0.49
CA ALA A 26 20.64 3.36 -0.34
C ALA A 26 20.24 2.46 -1.53
N VAL A 27 18.95 2.16 -1.67
CA VAL A 27 18.40 1.33 -2.75
C VAL A 27 17.68 2.23 -3.75
N GLU A 28 17.70 1.85 -5.03
CA GLU A 28 16.96 2.54 -6.10
C GLU A 28 15.48 2.71 -5.74
N GLU A 29 14.96 3.92 -5.92
CA GLU A 29 13.59 4.27 -5.50
C GLU A 29 12.54 3.35 -6.13
N GLU A 30 12.68 3.03 -7.42
CA GLU A 30 11.75 2.14 -8.12
C GLU A 30 11.70 0.75 -7.48
N ALA A 31 12.85 0.18 -7.12
CA ALA A 31 12.92 -1.12 -6.47
C ALA A 31 12.31 -1.10 -5.06
N VAL A 32 12.49 0.01 -4.32
CA VAL A 32 11.85 0.22 -3.02
C VAL A 32 10.33 0.31 -3.19
N ALA A 33 9.85 1.11 -4.14
CA ALA A 33 8.42 1.28 -4.40
C ALA A 33 7.77 -0.04 -4.81
N GLN A 34 8.36 -0.78 -5.76
CA GLN A 34 7.86 -2.09 -6.19
C GLN A 34 7.80 -3.08 -5.03
N GLY A 35 8.86 -3.15 -4.22
CA GLY A 35 8.91 -4.07 -3.08
C GLY A 35 7.86 -3.76 -2.02
N LEU A 36 7.62 -2.48 -1.73
CA LEU A 36 6.63 -2.05 -0.74
C LEU A 36 5.19 -2.17 -1.28
N LEU A 37 4.92 -1.78 -2.53
CA LEU A 37 3.62 -1.99 -3.17
C LEU A 37 3.29 -3.48 -3.33
N GLY A 38 4.29 -4.31 -3.58
CA GLY A 38 4.19 -5.77 -3.64
C GLY A 38 3.60 -6.40 -2.37
N VAL A 39 3.77 -5.76 -1.20
CA VAL A 39 3.14 -6.22 0.05
C VAL A 39 1.61 -6.14 -0.03
N PHE A 40 1.08 -5.16 -0.75
CA PHE A 40 -0.37 -4.94 -0.91
C PHE A 40 -0.95 -5.71 -2.10
N THR A 41 -0.16 -6.03 -3.14
CA THR A 41 -0.65 -6.72 -4.35
C THR A 41 -0.39 -8.23 -4.33
N ASP A 42 0.74 -8.66 -3.80
CA ASP A 42 1.24 -10.04 -3.89
C ASP A 42 1.41 -10.71 -2.51
N GLY A 43 1.41 -9.92 -1.43
CA GLY A 43 1.49 -10.40 -0.06
C GLY A 43 0.22 -11.12 0.42
N PRO A 44 0.27 -11.77 1.60
CA PRO A 44 -0.90 -12.37 2.23
C PRO A 44 -2.02 -11.35 2.45
N ALA A 45 -3.27 -11.78 2.31
CA ALA A 45 -4.42 -10.95 2.67
C ALA A 45 -4.51 -10.79 4.21
N PRO A 46 -5.24 -9.77 4.70
CA PRO A 46 -5.61 -9.67 6.11
C PRO A 46 -6.41 -10.88 6.60
N PRO A 47 -6.22 -11.32 7.86
CA PRO A 47 -5.36 -10.70 8.89
C PRO A 47 -3.87 -11.05 8.80
N GLU A 48 -3.48 -12.07 8.05
CA GLU A 48 -2.09 -12.57 8.01
C GLU A 48 -1.11 -11.51 7.47
N GLY A 49 -1.55 -10.67 6.53
CA GLY A 49 -0.76 -9.61 5.92
C GLY A 49 -0.77 -8.27 6.67
N SER A 50 -1.63 -8.08 7.66
CA SER A 50 -1.93 -6.73 8.21
C SER A 50 -0.71 -6.04 8.81
N ALA A 51 0.10 -6.75 9.60
CA ALA A 51 1.32 -6.19 10.20
C ALA A 51 2.37 -5.79 9.13
N ALA A 52 2.47 -6.58 8.06
CA ALA A 52 3.39 -6.28 6.96
C ALA A 52 2.92 -5.06 6.16
N GLN A 53 1.61 -4.94 5.93
CA GLN A 53 1.01 -3.79 5.25
C GLN A 53 1.14 -2.50 6.06
N GLU A 54 0.94 -2.55 7.38
CA GLU A 54 1.16 -1.39 8.25
C GLU A 54 2.61 -0.89 8.16
N LEU A 55 3.60 -1.79 8.29
CA LEU A 55 5.00 -1.43 8.15
C LEU A 55 5.33 -0.89 6.75
N ALA A 56 4.80 -1.52 5.69
CA ALA A 56 5.01 -1.07 4.32
C ALA A 56 4.40 0.31 4.07
N GLY A 57 3.20 0.57 4.61
CA GLY A 57 2.54 1.87 4.55
C GLY A 57 3.35 2.96 5.24
N GLN A 58 3.87 2.71 6.44
CA GLN A 58 4.76 3.64 7.14
C GLN A 58 6.03 3.93 6.33
N LEU A 59 6.65 2.90 5.75
CA LEU A 59 7.85 3.07 4.91
C LEU A 59 7.54 3.87 3.63
N LEU A 60 6.40 3.62 2.97
CA LEU A 60 5.96 4.41 1.82
C LEU A 60 5.76 5.89 2.18
N ALA A 61 5.13 6.16 3.32
CA ALA A 61 4.88 7.53 3.79
C ALA A 61 6.17 8.30 4.11
N VAL A 62 7.17 7.61 4.70
CA VAL A 62 8.45 8.21 5.10
C VAL A 62 9.42 8.34 3.93
N LEU A 63 9.55 7.30 3.10
CA LEU A 63 10.53 7.26 2.01
C LEU A 63 10.02 7.97 0.76
N ARG A 64 8.71 7.93 0.50
CA ARG A 64 8.06 8.45 -0.72
C ARG A 64 8.85 8.11 -2.00
N PRO A 65 9.20 6.84 -2.22
CA PRO A 65 9.95 6.46 -3.41
C PRO A 65 9.14 6.79 -4.67
N ARG A 66 9.79 7.24 -5.75
CA ARG A 66 9.11 7.48 -7.02
C ARG A 66 9.12 6.24 -7.90
N ILE A 67 8.03 6.05 -8.63
CA ILE A 67 7.86 4.99 -9.61
C ILE A 67 6.76 5.37 -10.59
N ASP A 68 6.87 4.93 -11.83
CA ASP A 68 5.75 4.94 -12.79
C ASP A 68 4.87 3.71 -12.57
N ILE A 69 3.57 3.92 -12.30
CA ILE A 69 2.64 2.83 -11.99
C ILE A 69 1.45 2.82 -12.93
N ASP A 70 1.07 1.62 -13.35
CA ASP A 70 -0.18 1.36 -14.04
C ASP A 70 -1.27 1.03 -13.00
N LEU A 71 -2.11 2.02 -12.69
CA LEU A 71 -3.20 1.84 -11.73
C LEU A 71 -4.14 0.69 -12.10
N GLY A 72 -4.32 0.41 -13.39
CA GLY A 72 -5.15 -0.70 -13.88
C GLY A 72 -4.56 -2.07 -13.58
N LYS A 73 -3.25 -2.16 -13.31
CA LYS A 73 -2.57 -3.38 -12.86
C LYS A 73 -2.41 -3.44 -11.35
N VAL A 74 -2.24 -2.30 -10.70
CA VAL A 74 -1.98 -2.23 -9.25
C VAL A 74 -3.27 -2.32 -8.43
N LEU A 75 -4.31 -1.56 -8.79
CA LEU A 75 -5.52 -1.48 -7.97
C LEU A 75 -6.32 -2.78 -7.89
N PRO A 76 -6.52 -3.58 -8.96
CA PRO A 76 -7.29 -4.81 -8.85
C PRO A 76 -6.77 -5.81 -7.80
N PRO A 77 -5.48 -6.23 -7.82
CA PRO A 77 -4.99 -7.14 -6.79
C PRO A 77 -4.92 -6.50 -5.40
N LEU A 78 -4.67 -5.18 -5.32
CA LEU A 78 -4.66 -4.43 -4.06
C LEU A 78 -6.02 -4.46 -3.37
N LEU A 79 -7.13 -4.24 -4.10
CA LEU A 79 -8.47 -4.19 -3.51
C LEU A 79 -8.87 -5.49 -2.81
N GLY A 80 -8.38 -6.64 -3.30
CA GLY A 80 -8.67 -7.95 -2.72
C GLY A 80 -7.84 -8.28 -1.47
N ARG A 81 -6.86 -7.44 -1.13
CA ARG A 81 -5.84 -7.73 -0.10
C ARG A 81 -5.60 -6.55 0.83
N TYR A 82 -6.28 -5.43 0.66
CA TYR A 82 -5.99 -4.21 1.39
C TYR A 82 -6.47 -4.28 2.85
N GLU A 83 -5.55 -4.07 3.79
CA GLU A 83 -5.87 -3.79 5.18
C GLU A 83 -6.47 -2.39 5.31
N LEU A 84 -7.75 -2.33 5.66
CA LEU A 84 -8.58 -1.13 5.61
C LEU A 84 -8.10 -0.04 6.59
N SER A 85 -7.36 -0.41 7.64
CA SER A 85 -6.81 0.53 8.62
C SER A 85 -5.52 1.22 8.15
N VAL A 86 -4.88 0.76 7.08
CA VAL A 86 -3.60 1.31 6.61
C VAL A 86 -3.85 2.52 5.69
N GLU A 87 -4.01 3.70 6.28
CA GLU A 87 -4.28 4.96 5.55
C GLU A 87 -3.09 5.47 4.73
N GLN A 88 -1.87 5.05 5.06
CA GLN A 88 -0.64 5.55 4.42
C GLN A 88 -0.56 5.14 2.95
N LEU A 89 -1.15 4.01 2.57
CA LEU A 89 -1.18 3.54 1.18
C LEU A 89 -1.97 4.50 0.27
N PRO A 90 -3.25 4.80 0.52
CA PRO A 90 -3.98 5.79 -0.28
C PRO A 90 -3.31 7.17 -0.28
N GLN A 91 -2.75 7.62 0.84
CA GLN A 91 -2.03 8.90 0.89
C GLN A 91 -0.79 8.89 -0.03
N TYR A 92 0.00 7.81 0.00
CA TYR A 92 1.17 7.66 -0.87
C TYR A 92 0.77 7.59 -2.35
N LEU A 93 -0.24 6.80 -2.70
CA LEU A 93 -0.73 6.73 -4.08
C LEU A 93 -1.24 8.11 -4.54
N GLY A 94 -2.01 8.81 -3.69
CA GLY A 94 -2.51 10.15 -3.98
C GLY A 94 -1.39 11.16 -4.22
N TRP A 95 -0.30 11.08 -3.44
CA TRP A 95 0.90 11.88 -3.68
C TRP A 95 1.61 11.51 -4.99
N LEU A 96 1.69 10.21 -5.33
CA LEU A 96 2.47 9.69 -6.45
C LEU A 96 1.82 9.98 -7.80
N VAL A 97 0.52 9.71 -7.94
CA VAL A 97 -0.21 9.80 -9.22
C VAL A 97 -1.34 10.82 -9.20
N GLY A 98 -1.69 11.37 -8.05
CA GLY A 98 -2.81 12.29 -7.90
C GLY A 98 -4.14 11.58 -7.62
N THR A 99 -4.90 12.14 -6.68
CA THR A 99 -6.18 11.61 -6.20
C THR A 99 -7.19 11.37 -7.32
N GLU A 100 -7.37 12.32 -8.24
CA GLU A 100 -8.37 12.20 -9.32
C GLU A 100 -8.14 11.00 -10.23
N GLN A 101 -6.87 10.66 -10.52
CA GLN A 101 -6.53 9.50 -11.34
C GLN A 101 -6.93 8.19 -10.64
N ILE A 102 -6.70 8.12 -9.33
CA ILE A 102 -7.08 6.95 -8.52
C ILE A 102 -8.61 6.84 -8.45
N LEU A 103 -9.31 7.94 -8.21
CA LEU A 103 -10.78 7.94 -8.14
C LEU A 103 -11.40 7.50 -9.48
N ALA A 104 -10.90 8.02 -10.60
CA ALA A 104 -11.36 7.64 -11.93
C ALA A 104 -11.16 6.14 -12.20
N GLU A 105 -10.03 5.58 -11.77
CA GLU A 105 -9.74 4.16 -11.94
C GLU A 105 -10.59 3.28 -11.01
N LEU A 106 -10.83 3.69 -9.76
CA LEU A 106 -11.76 3.00 -8.85
C LEU A 106 -13.19 2.98 -9.43
N ASP A 107 -13.65 4.07 -10.06
CA ASP A 107 -14.95 4.13 -10.73
C ASP A 107 -15.01 3.23 -11.97
N ARG A 108 -13.89 3.06 -12.70
CA ARG A 108 -13.78 2.07 -13.77
C ARG A 108 -13.93 0.65 -13.23
N LEU A 109 -13.22 0.32 -12.15
CA LEU A 109 -13.27 -1.00 -11.52
C LEU A 109 -14.65 -1.32 -10.94
N GLU A 110 -15.31 -0.35 -10.31
CA GLU A 110 -16.65 -0.53 -9.76
C GLU A 110 -17.70 -0.84 -10.84
N ARG A 111 -17.57 -0.21 -12.02
CA ARG A 111 -18.41 -0.51 -13.20
C ARG A 111 -18.10 -1.88 -13.82
N ALA A 112 -16.85 -2.34 -13.75
CA ALA A 112 -16.45 -3.67 -14.21
C ALA A 112 -16.97 -4.80 -13.29
N GLY A 113 -17.35 -4.46 -12.06
CA GLY A 113 -17.92 -5.38 -11.08
C GLY A 113 -16.89 -5.79 -10.04
N LEU A 114 -17.03 -5.22 -8.84
CA LEU A 114 -16.26 -5.61 -7.66
C LEU A 114 -17.04 -6.57 -6.78
N SER A 115 -16.34 -7.53 -6.18
CA SER A 115 -16.88 -8.33 -5.08
C SER A 115 -17.24 -7.45 -3.87
N PRO A 116 -18.07 -7.94 -2.92
CA PRO A 116 -18.40 -7.17 -1.72
C PRO A 116 -17.17 -6.72 -0.92
N HIS A 117 -16.13 -7.56 -0.85
CA HIS A 117 -14.89 -7.23 -0.15
C HIS A 117 -14.11 -6.12 -0.87
N GLU A 118 -13.87 -6.26 -2.17
CA GLU A 118 -13.16 -5.24 -2.96
C GLU A 118 -13.93 -3.92 -3.00
N ARG A 119 -15.27 -3.96 -3.02
CA ARG A 119 -16.11 -2.76 -2.94
C ARG A 119 -15.90 -2.03 -1.61
N ARG A 120 -15.79 -2.75 -0.49
CA ARG A 120 -15.49 -2.17 0.82
C ARG A 120 -14.09 -1.54 0.82
N ALA A 121 -13.08 -2.24 0.29
CA ALA A 121 -11.73 -1.69 0.13
C ALA A 121 -11.74 -0.42 -0.73
N SER A 122 -12.47 -0.44 -1.84
CA SER A 122 -12.62 0.69 -2.77
C SER A 122 -13.29 1.89 -2.11
N GLN A 123 -14.31 1.68 -1.28
CA GLN A 123 -14.95 2.73 -0.49
C GLN A 123 -14.01 3.31 0.57
N THR A 124 -13.24 2.45 1.26
CA THR A 124 -12.25 2.88 2.24
C THR A 124 -11.12 3.69 1.62
N LEU A 125 -10.58 3.27 0.46
CA LEU A 125 -9.59 4.07 -0.27
C LEU A 125 -10.13 5.46 -0.62
N ARG A 126 -11.39 5.54 -1.12
CA ARG A 126 -12.03 6.83 -1.42
C ARG A 126 -12.19 7.70 -0.18
N PHE A 127 -12.50 7.11 0.97
CA PHE A 127 -12.61 7.84 2.23
C PHE A 127 -11.25 8.46 2.61
N TRP A 128 -10.18 7.67 2.60
CA TRP A 128 -8.83 8.15 2.93
C TRP A 128 -8.31 9.22 1.96
N LEU A 129 -8.63 9.10 0.68
CA LEU A 129 -8.21 10.07 -0.35
C LEU A 129 -8.91 11.43 -0.26
N ARG A 130 -10.02 11.52 0.49
CA ARG A 130 -10.82 12.75 0.65
C ARG A 130 -10.56 13.49 1.96
N ASN A 131 -9.82 12.87 2.88
CA ASN A 131 -9.44 13.44 4.17
C ASN A 131 -8.01 13.99 4.11
#